data_AF-A0A168KT84-F1
#
_entry.id   AF-A0A168KT84-F1
#
_cell.length_a   1.000
_cell.length_b   1.000
_cell.length_c   1.000
_cell.angle_alpha   90.00
_cell.angle_beta   90.00
_cell.angle_gamma   90.00
#
_symmetry.space_group_name_H-M   'P 1'
#
loop_
_entity.id
_entity.type
_entity.pdbx_description
1 polymer ?
#
loop_
_entity_poly.entity_id
_entity_poly.type
_entity_poly.pdbx_seq_one_letter_code
_entity_poly.pdbx_strand_id
1 'polypeptide(L)'
;MNPTINDNAIFWIHQDEERSTTERGFLDNMLTTLEAKVFEEKRCHWERLHHLKRNVVPLILDMAHKALPFNEHYEDALRELVRELVPPFGLRRMILTRVIEADPWLVAGGPAPVSVGDVEDEEEPSAEFDIFSNLLGINGLFDWAMESALPGV
;
A
#
# COMPACT_ATOMS: atom_id res chain seq x y z
N MET A 1 -68.10 6.72 -23.76
CA MET A 1 -66.74 6.27 -23.43
C MET A 1 -65.99 7.48 -22.91
N ASN A 2 -65.57 7.49 -21.64
CA ASN A 2 -64.94 8.64 -20.98
C ASN A 2 -63.42 8.59 -21.23
N PRO A 3 -62.84 9.53 -22.01
CA PRO A 3 -61.41 9.54 -22.31
C PRO A 3 -60.54 10.01 -21.11
N THR A 4 -61.14 10.64 -20.10
CA THR A 4 -60.43 11.34 -19.02
C THR A 4 -59.76 10.47 -17.96
N ILE A 5 -60.18 9.21 -17.82
CA ILE A 5 -59.57 8.28 -16.84
C ILE A 5 -58.20 7.80 -17.34
N ASN A 6 -58.02 7.69 -18.65
CA ASN A 6 -56.78 7.26 -19.26
C ASN A 6 -55.71 8.36 -19.22
N ASP A 7 -56.11 9.61 -19.45
CA ASP A 7 -55.19 10.76 -19.47
C ASP A 7 -54.56 11.03 -18.10
N ASN A 8 -55.34 10.88 -17.02
CA ASN A 8 -54.81 11.01 -15.66
C ASN A 8 -53.86 9.86 -15.29
N ALA A 9 -54.13 8.62 -15.73
CA ALA A 9 -53.23 7.49 -15.48
C ALA A 9 -51.89 7.65 -16.22
N ILE A 10 -51.93 8.15 -17.46
CA ILE A 10 -50.73 8.44 -18.28
C ILE A 10 -49.89 9.56 -17.65
N PHE A 11 -50.52 10.61 -17.10
CA PHE A 11 -49.83 11.70 -16.41
C PHE A 11 -49.05 11.22 -15.18
N TRP A 12 -49.66 10.39 -14.33
CA TRP A 12 -48.98 9.84 -13.14
C TRP A 12 -47.84 8.87 -13.51
N ILE A 13 -48.02 8.04 -14.54
CA ILE A 13 -46.98 7.11 -14.99
C ILE A 13 -45.77 7.87 -15.57
N HIS A 14 -46.01 8.88 -16.41
CA HIS A 14 -44.91 9.68 -16.95
C HIS A 14 -44.19 10.50 -15.88
N GLN A 15 -44.90 11.03 -14.88
CA GLN A 15 -44.28 11.76 -13.80
C GLN A 15 -43.41 10.84 -12.91
N ASP A 16 -43.81 9.59 -12.70
CA ASP A 16 -43.04 8.59 -11.94
C ASP A 16 -41.85 8.06 -12.76
N GLU A 17 -42.00 7.95 -14.08
CA GLU A 17 -40.92 7.57 -15.01
C GLU A 17 -39.87 8.68 -15.16
N GLU A 18 -40.28 9.95 -15.27
CA GLU A 18 -39.38 11.10 -15.25
C GLU A 18 -38.68 11.27 -13.91
N ARG A 19 -39.39 11.02 -12.81
CA ARG A 19 -38.80 11.06 -11.47
C ARG A 19 -37.79 9.94 -11.27
N SER A 20 -38.12 8.71 -11.66
CA SER A 20 -37.22 7.56 -11.52
C SER A 20 -35.98 7.65 -12.42
N THR A 21 -36.10 8.22 -13.62
CA THR A 21 -34.94 8.49 -14.50
C THR A 21 -34.05 9.59 -13.95
N THR A 22 -34.62 10.66 -13.39
CA THR A 22 -33.87 11.75 -12.75
C THR A 22 -33.17 11.27 -11.47
N GLU A 23 -33.85 10.49 -10.64
CA GLU A 23 -33.27 9.88 -9.43
C GLU A 23 -32.16 8.89 -9.78
N ARG A 24 -32.32 8.07 -10.82
CA ARG A 24 -31.27 7.17 -11.31
C ARG A 24 -30.06 7.95 -11.83
N GLY A 25 -30.27 8.99 -12.63
CA GLY A 25 -29.19 9.85 -13.11
C GLY A 25 -28.45 10.57 -11.97
N PHE A 26 -29.16 10.98 -10.92
CA PHE A 26 -28.56 11.54 -9.72
C PHE A 26 -27.70 10.51 -8.97
N LEU A 27 -28.19 9.29 -8.79
CA LEU A 27 -27.46 8.21 -8.12
C LEU A 27 -26.22 7.80 -8.92
N ASP A 28 -26.31 7.69 -10.24
CA ASP A 28 -25.16 7.37 -11.11
C ASP A 28 -24.09 8.47 -11.05
N ASN A 29 -24.50 9.74 -11.04
CA ASN A 29 -23.58 10.86 -10.86
C ASN A 29 -22.91 10.87 -9.47
N MET A 30 -23.65 10.47 -8.44
CA MET A 30 -23.11 10.36 -7.09
C MET A 30 -22.14 9.18 -6.97
N LEU A 31 -22.47 8.04 -7.58
CA LEU A 31 -21.63 6.84 -7.62
C LEU A 31 -20.30 7.14 -8.33
N THR A 32 -20.36 7.70 -9.54
CA THR A 32 -19.16 8.09 -10.30
C THR A 32 -18.30 9.11 -9.54
N THR A 33 -18.92 10.05 -8.82
CA THR A 33 -18.19 10.99 -7.96
C THR A 33 -17.49 10.30 -6.79
N LEU A 34 -18.15 9.33 -6.15
CA LEU A 34 -17.56 8.55 -5.06
C LEU A 34 -16.40 7.68 -5.56
N GLU A 35 -16.57 7.02 -6.70
CA GLU A 35 -15.52 6.23 -7.35
C GLU A 35 -14.29 7.09 -7.65
N ALA A 36 -14.48 8.27 -8.22
CA ALA A 36 -13.38 9.20 -8.50
C ALA A 36 -12.66 9.64 -7.21
N LYS A 37 -13.39 9.93 -6.13
CA LYS A 37 -12.80 10.29 -4.84
C LYS A 37 -12.02 9.14 -4.22
N VAL A 38 -12.55 7.93 -4.24
CA VAL A 38 -11.87 6.72 -3.74
C VAL A 38 -10.61 6.43 -4.55
N PHE A 39 -10.68 6.58 -5.87
CA PHE A 39 -9.51 6.41 -6.74
C PHE A 39 -8.40 7.41 -6.37
N GLU A 40 -8.76 8.69 -6.22
CA GLU A 40 -7.79 9.74 -5.90
C GLU A 40 -7.19 9.56 -4.50
N GLU A 41 -7.98 9.14 -3.52
CA GLU A 41 -7.50 8.79 -2.19
C GLU A 41 -6.50 7.63 -2.24
N LYS A 42 -6.81 6.56 -2.99
CA LYS A 42 -5.89 5.44 -3.21
C LYS A 42 -4.61 5.91 -3.88
N ARG A 43 -4.71 6.72 -4.94
CA ARG A 43 -3.54 7.26 -5.66
C ARG A 43 -2.62 8.05 -4.72
N CYS A 44 -3.19 8.96 -3.93
CA CYS A 44 -2.43 9.73 -2.95
C CYS A 44 -1.80 8.84 -1.87
N HIS A 45 -2.52 7.83 -1.40
CA HIS A 45 -2.00 6.85 -0.44
C HIS A 45 -0.79 6.09 -1.02
N TRP A 46 -0.90 5.58 -2.25
CA TRP A 46 0.19 4.88 -2.94
C TRP A 46 1.41 5.76 -3.15
N GLU A 47 1.22 7.01 -3.56
CA GLU A 47 2.31 7.96 -3.74
C GLU A 47 3.06 8.22 -2.43
N ARG A 48 2.34 8.43 -1.33
CA ARG A 48 2.93 8.61 0.01
C ARG A 48 3.68 7.36 0.46
N LEU A 49 3.10 6.17 0.24
CA LEU A 49 3.72 4.90 0.59
C LEU A 49 5.00 4.66 -0.21
N HIS A 50 4.98 4.99 -1.50
CA HIS A 50 6.14 4.90 -2.37
C HIS A 50 7.25 5.86 -1.93
N HIS A 51 6.89 7.11 -1.64
CA HIS A 51 7.84 8.10 -1.11
C HIS A 51 8.48 7.62 0.20
N LEU A 52 7.68 7.05 1.11
CA LEU A 52 8.17 6.49 2.37
C LEU A 52 9.21 5.39 2.12
N LYS A 53 8.89 4.41 1.27
CA LYS A 53 9.78 3.28 0.97
C LYS A 53 11.06 3.70 0.25
N ARG A 54 10.99 4.67 -0.67
CA ARG A 54 12.12 5.06 -1.52
C ARG A 54 13.05 6.09 -0.90
N ASN A 55 12.55 6.94 0.00
CA ASN A 55 13.30 8.09 0.51
C ASN A 55 13.44 8.04 2.03
N VAL A 56 12.33 7.88 2.76
CA VAL A 56 12.34 8.00 4.22
C VAL A 56 13.00 6.79 4.88
N VAL A 57 12.61 5.57 4.49
CA VAL A 57 13.16 4.34 5.09
C VAL A 57 14.67 4.22 4.84
N PRO A 58 15.20 4.40 3.61
CA PRO A 58 16.63 4.34 3.37
C PRO A 58 17.42 5.39 4.15
N LEU A 59 16.87 6.60 4.31
CA LEU A 59 17.52 7.65 5.11
C LEU A 59 17.62 7.26 6.58
N ILE A 60 16.55 6.69 7.16
CA ILE A 60 16.55 6.23 8.55
C ILE A 60 17.56 5.09 8.73
N LEU A 61 17.63 4.15 7.77
CA LEU A 61 18.60 3.06 7.82
C LEU A 61 20.03 3.56 7.69
N ASP A 62 20.31 4.49 6.80
CA ASP A 62 21.63 5.11 6.67
C ASP A 62 22.06 5.80 7.97
N MET A 63 21.14 6.50 8.64
CA MET A 63 21.39 7.08 9.96
C MET A 63 21.61 6.01 11.03
N ALA A 64 20.81 4.94 11.03
CA ALA A 64 20.93 3.84 11.96
C ALA A 64 22.28 3.13 11.82
N HIS A 65 22.69 2.78 10.59
CA HIS A 65 23.94 2.09 10.33
C HIS A 65 25.18 2.93 10.66
N LYS A 66 25.05 4.26 10.68
CA LYS A 66 26.12 5.18 11.10
C LYS A 66 26.15 5.41 12.61
N ALA A 67 25.00 5.40 13.27
CA ALA A 67 24.87 5.80 14.67
C ALA A 67 24.84 4.61 15.64
N LEU A 68 24.29 3.47 15.22
CA LEU A 68 24.09 2.30 16.07
C LEU A 68 25.23 1.28 15.83
N PRO A 69 26.06 1.00 16.84
CA PRO A 69 27.01 -0.09 16.76
C PRO A 69 26.29 -1.45 16.85
N PHE A 70 27.02 -2.52 16.52
CA PHE A 70 26.58 -3.89 16.78
C PHE A 70 26.04 -4.04 18.22
N ASN A 71 24.84 -4.59 18.34
CA ASN A 71 24.11 -4.75 19.59
C ASN A 71 23.20 -5.99 19.54
N GLU A 72 23.24 -6.82 20.59
CA GLU A 72 22.31 -7.95 20.77
C GLU A 72 20.84 -7.50 20.83
N HIS A 73 20.59 -6.23 21.18
CA HIS A 73 19.29 -5.58 21.22
C HIS A 73 19.12 -4.51 20.13
N TYR A 74 19.67 -4.76 18.94
CA TYR A 74 19.66 -3.81 17.83
C TYR A 74 18.24 -3.39 17.39
N GLU A 75 17.25 -4.29 17.42
CA GLU A 75 15.87 -3.94 17.12
C GLU A 75 15.30 -2.88 18.10
N ASP A 76 15.62 -3.00 19.39
CA ASP A 76 15.18 -2.02 20.39
C ASP A 76 15.91 -0.68 20.19
N ALA A 77 17.19 -0.70 19.84
CA ALA A 77 17.94 0.50 19.50
C ALA A 77 17.37 1.22 18.25
N LEU A 78 16.99 0.46 17.21
CA LEU A 78 16.29 0.97 16.04
C LEU A 78 14.93 1.57 16.39
N ARG A 79 14.17 0.91 17.26
CA ARG A 79 12.87 1.39 17.73
C ARG A 79 13.00 2.73 18.45
N GLU A 80 14.00 2.89 19.31
CA GLU A 80 14.28 4.13 20.01
C GLU A 80 14.70 5.25 19.05
N LEU A 81 15.59 4.95 18.08
CA LEU A 81 16.00 5.90 17.05
C LEU A 81 14.80 6.39 16.23
N VAL A 82 13.94 5.49 15.76
CA VAL A 82 12.74 5.85 14.98
C VAL A 82 11.77 6.68 15.83
N ARG A 83 11.67 6.39 17.14
CA ARG A 83 10.81 7.16 18.07
C ARG A 83 11.29 8.61 18.19
N GLU A 84 12.59 8.83 18.20
CA GLU A 84 13.20 10.17 18.24
C GLU A 84 13.04 10.92 16.91
N LEU A 85 13.25 10.25 15.78
CA LEU A 85 13.18 10.85 14.44
C LEU A 85 11.75 11.16 13.97
N VAL A 86 10.76 10.40 14.43
CA VAL A 86 9.37 10.53 13.99
C VAL A 86 8.50 10.95 15.17
N PRO A 87 8.18 12.25 15.35
CA PRO A 87 7.34 12.69 16.46
C PRO A 87 5.92 12.10 16.49
N PRO A 88 5.19 11.95 15.37
CA PRO A 88 3.81 11.46 15.39
C PRO A 88 3.69 9.96 15.67
N PHE A 89 2.95 9.59 16.72
CA PHE A 89 2.78 8.20 17.14
C PHE A 89 2.22 7.27 16.05
N GLY A 90 1.22 7.75 15.28
CA GLY A 90 0.62 6.95 14.21
C GLY A 90 1.58 6.63 13.06
N LEU A 91 2.53 7.53 12.77
CA LEU A 91 3.52 7.33 11.71
C LEU A 91 4.68 6.45 12.19
N ARG A 92 5.03 6.50 13.49
CA ARG A 92 6.12 5.68 14.06
C ARG A 92 5.94 4.21 13.76
N ARG A 93 4.75 3.65 14.02
CA ARG A 93 4.49 2.22 13.80
C ARG A 93 4.65 1.84 12.33
N MET A 94 4.08 2.64 11.44
CA MET A 94 4.17 2.40 9.99
C MET A 94 5.61 2.46 9.48
N ILE A 95 6.38 3.46 9.95
CA ILE A 95 7.77 3.65 9.54
C ILE A 95 8.64 2.54 10.13
N LEU A 96 8.49 2.24 11.42
CA LEU A 96 9.25 1.20 12.11
C LEU A 96 9.08 -0.16 11.46
N THR A 97 7.84 -0.57 11.16
CA THR A 97 7.59 -1.84 10.46
C THR A 97 8.36 -1.92 9.15
N ARG A 98 8.44 -0.81 8.40
CA ARG A 98 9.16 -0.78 7.12
C ARG A 98 10.67 -0.70 7.25
N VAL A 99 11.17 -0.06 8.29
CA VAL A 99 12.60 -0.05 8.63
C VAL A 99 13.03 -1.47 8.99
N ILE A 100 12.28 -2.16 9.85
CA ILE A 100 12.53 -3.55 10.25
C ILE A 100 12.49 -4.49 9.03
N GLU A 101 11.48 -4.36 8.17
CA GLU A 101 11.36 -5.19 6.96
C GLU A 101 12.50 -4.94 5.95
N ALA A 102 13.06 -3.73 5.92
CA ALA A 102 14.06 -3.33 4.92
C ALA A 102 15.51 -3.40 5.41
N ASP A 103 15.76 -3.60 6.72
CA ASP A 103 17.12 -3.63 7.27
C ASP A 103 17.76 -5.01 7.09
N PRO A 104 18.80 -5.15 6.25
CA PRO A 104 19.48 -6.43 6.08
C PRO A 104 20.30 -6.84 7.31
N TRP A 105 20.65 -5.90 8.20
CA TRP A 105 21.50 -6.15 9.36
C TRP A 105 20.71 -6.50 10.63
N LEU A 106 19.37 -6.50 10.55
CA LEU A 106 18.52 -6.75 11.70
C LEU A 106 18.83 -8.10 12.37
N VAL A 107 18.94 -9.16 11.56
CA VAL A 107 19.23 -10.53 12.04
C VAL A 107 20.65 -10.64 12.58
N ALA A 108 21.57 -9.83 12.06
CA ALA A 108 22.96 -9.80 12.48
C ALA A 108 23.20 -8.93 13.72
N GLY A 109 22.20 -8.24 14.26
CA GLY A 109 22.38 -7.34 15.41
C GLY A 109 23.03 -6.00 15.03
N GLY A 110 22.93 -5.58 13.77
CA GLY A 110 23.42 -4.29 13.28
C GLY A 110 24.72 -4.37 12.47
N PRO A 111 25.22 -3.22 12.00
CA PRO A 111 26.42 -3.12 11.19
C PRO A 111 27.65 -3.69 11.89
N ALA A 112 28.47 -4.43 11.12
CA ALA A 112 29.73 -4.95 11.60
C ALA A 112 30.65 -3.78 12.03
N PRO A 113 31.36 -3.89 13.16
CA PRO A 113 32.24 -2.82 13.59
C PRO A 113 33.37 -2.62 12.59
N VAL A 114 33.68 -1.36 12.29
CA VAL A 114 34.71 -0.93 11.31
C VAL A 114 36.13 -1.47 11.61
N SER A 115 36.33 -2.11 12.77
CA SER A 115 37.60 -2.70 13.20
C SER A 115 37.81 -4.17 12.82
N VAL A 116 36.82 -4.85 12.23
CA VAL A 116 36.97 -6.21 11.74
C VAL A 116 37.42 -6.11 10.29
N GLY A 117 38.72 -6.33 10.04
CA GLY A 117 39.31 -6.20 8.71
C GLY A 117 38.53 -6.98 7.66
N ASP A 118 38.27 -6.31 6.53
CA ASP A 118 37.56 -6.84 5.37
C ASP A 118 38.09 -8.24 5.05
N VAL A 119 37.26 -9.25 5.26
CA VAL A 119 37.44 -10.54 4.60
C VAL A 119 37.07 -10.28 3.15
N GLU A 120 38.00 -10.60 2.25
CA GLU A 120 37.95 -10.33 0.81
C GLU A 120 36.54 -10.50 0.23
N ASP A 121 36.16 -9.57 -0.66
CA ASP A 121 34.94 -9.61 -1.47
C ASP A 121 34.86 -10.94 -2.24
N GLU A 122 34.34 -11.99 -1.61
CA GLU A 122 33.90 -13.19 -2.32
C GLU A 122 32.63 -12.83 -3.07
N GLU A 123 32.82 -12.57 -4.37
CA GLU A 123 31.86 -12.56 -5.47
C GLU A 123 30.40 -12.80 -5.08
N GLU A 124 29.58 -11.76 -5.24
CA GLU A 124 28.12 -11.88 -5.36
C GLU A 124 27.73 -13.04 -6.28
N PRO A 125 26.87 -13.98 -5.84
CA PRO A 125 25.83 -14.48 -6.70
C PRO A 125 24.58 -13.64 -6.41
N SER A 126 24.38 -12.58 -7.20
CA SER A 126 23.13 -11.82 -7.28
C SER A 126 22.03 -12.63 -7.97
N ALA A 127 21.77 -13.84 -7.47
CA ALA A 127 20.95 -14.84 -8.15
C ALA A 127 20.00 -15.56 -7.17
N GLU A 128 19.14 -14.81 -6.46
CA GLU A 128 17.99 -15.44 -5.79
C GLU A 128 16.69 -14.62 -5.81
N PHE A 129 16.73 -13.32 -6.17
CA PHE A 129 15.52 -12.51 -6.31
C PHE A 129 14.72 -12.78 -7.60
N ASP A 130 15.24 -13.60 -8.51
CA ASP A 130 14.64 -13.85 -9.82
C ASP A 130 13.92 -15.22 -9.94
N ILE A 131 13.83 -15.98 -8.83
CA ILE A 131 13.21 -17.30 -8.84
C ILE A 131 11.68 -17.19 -8.87
N PHE A 132 11.10 -16.19 -8.20
CA PHE A 132 9.65 -15.96 -8.23
C PHE A 132 9.18 -15.22 -9.49
N SER A 133 10.05 -14.41 -10.10
CA SER A 133 9.76 -13.70 -11.36
C SER A 133 9.81 -14.61 -12.58
N ASN A 134 10.74 -15.58 -12.61
CA ASN A 134 10.89 -16.51 -13.73
C ASN A 134 9.88 -17.67 -13.74
N LEU A 135 9.28 -18.04 -12.60
CA LEU A 135 8.38 -19.19 -12.54
C LEU A 135 6.96 -18.91 -13.04
N LEU A 136 6.48 -17.66 -12.92
CA LEU A 136 5.08 -17.28 -13.17
C LEU A 136 4.89 -16.19 -14.23
N GLY A 137 5.94 -15.43 -14.55
CA GLY A 137 5.85 -14.24 -15.39
C GLY A 137 4.99 -13.12 -14.76
N ILE A 138 5.13 -11.89 -15.27
CA ILE A 138 4.42 -10.71 -14.75
C ILE A 138 2.90 -10.90 -14.73
N ASN A 139 2.36 -11.66 -15.69
CA ASN A 139 0.93 -11.96 -15.76
C ASN A 139 0.48 -12.90 -14.64
N GLY A 140 1.27 -13.92 -14.26
CA GLY A 140 0.93 -14.84 -13.17
C GLY A 140 1.03 -14.21 -11.78
N LEU A 141 1.82 -13.15 -11.62
CA LEU A 141 1.93 -12.40 -10.37
C LEU A 141 0.67 -11.56 -10.08
N PHE A 142 0.03 -11.04 -11.13
CA PHE A 142 -1.24 -10.33 -11.03
C PHE A 142 -2.40 -11.30 -10.74
N ASP A 143 -2.41 -12.50 -11.33
CA ASP A 143 -3.42 -13.51 -11.06
C ASP A 143 -3.34 -14.02 -9.61
N TRP A 144 -2.13 -14.21 -9.06
CA TRP A 144 -1.93 -14.61 -7.66
C TRP A 144 -2.40 -13.55 -6.64
N ALA A 145 -2.19 -12.26 -6.94
CA ALA A 145 -2.64 -11.16 -6.09
C ALA A 145 -4.16 -10.90 -6.16
N MET A 146 -4.82 -11.43 -7.19
CA MET A 146 -6.25 -11.24 -7.48
C MET A 146 -7.10 -12.47 -7.13
N GLU A 147 -6.48 -13.59 -6.72
CA GLU A 147 -7.21 -14.79 -6.33
C GLU A 147 -7.88 -14.58 -4.96
N SER A 148 -9.09 -14.01 -5.00
CA SER A 148 -10.02 -14.01 -3.88
C SER A 148 -10.27 -15.45 -3.45
N ALA A 149 -10.04 -15.74 -2.17
CA ALA A 149 -10.31 -17.03 -1.55
C ALA A 149 -11.74 -17.51 -1.81
N LEU A 150 -11.96 -18.31 -2.85
CA LEU A 150 -13.05 -19.28 -2.98
C LEU A 150 -12.67 -20.37 -3.99
N PRO A 151 -12.26 -21.56 -3.55
CA PRO A 151 -12.29 -22.73 -4.40
C PRO A 151 -13.68 -23.37 -4.28
N GLY A 152 -14.52 -23.11 -5.29
CA GLY A 152 -15.60 -23.99 -5.76
C GLY A 152 -16.75 -24.36 -4.80
N VAL A 153 -17.97 -24.26 -5.36
CA VAL A 153 -19.21 -24.91 -4.87
C VAL A 153 -19.86 -24.27 -3.64
#